data_AF-A0A524IMM6-F1
#
_entry.id   AF-A0A524IMM6-F1
#
_cell.length_a   1.000
_cell.length_b   1.000
_cell.length_c   1.000
_cell.angle_alpha   90.00
_cell.angle_beta   90.00
_cell.angle_gamma   90.00
#
_symmetry.space_group_name_H-M   'P 1'
#
loop_
_entity.id
_entity.type
_entity.pdbx_description
1 polymer ?
#
loop_
_entity_poly.entity_id
_entity_poly.type
_entity_poly.pdbx_seq_one_letter_code
_entity_poly.pdbx_strand_id
1 'polypeptide(L)'
;MSTRTKSTLLLAGVLLLGMLLGALVSGTISNRRLASIAELRTSRGMAFVLEEVVQPANEEQRNAFRAVIEETAPEYADVFERTGAELRALNDSVLARVRPLLTQEQVERLQGYLTMRREGRFGPRNERGNPRKENPNRRRPRRVPEDSALVPDSVRPPSS
;
A
#
# COMPACT_ATOMS: atom_id res chain seq x y z
N MET A 1 49.82 16.55 -7.28
CA MET A 1 48.39 16.53 -6.89
C MET A 1 48.21 17.20 -5.55
N SER A 2 47.34 18.21 -5.47
CA SER A 2 47.13 18.96 -4.22
C SER A 2 46.47 18.07 -3.17
N THR A 3 46.82 18.28 -1.89
CA THR A 3 46.20 17.60 -0.74
C THR A 3 44.69 17.79 -0.70
N ARG A 4 44.19 18.93 -1.19
CA ARG A 4 42.75 19.22 -1.30
C ARG A 4 42.05 18.25 -2.25
N THR A 5 42.65 17.99 -3.42
CA THR A 5 42.10 17.08 -4.43
C THR A 5 41.98 15.65 -3.89
N LYS A 6 42.96 15.18 -3.12
CA LYS A 6 42.94 13.85 -2.50
C LYS A 6 41.82 13.71 -1.47
N SER A 7 41.61 14.72 -0.62
CA SER A 7 40.50 14.72 0.34
C SER A 7 39.13 14.75 -0.32
N THR A 8 38.96 15.55 -1.39
CA THR A 8 37.70 15.58 -2.13
C THR A 8 37.39 14.22 -2.77
N LEU A 9 38.40 13.54 -3.31
CA LEU A 9 38.26 12.21 -3.92
C LEU A 9 37.88 11.15 -2.89
N LEU A 10 38.49 11.19 -1.71
CA LEU A 10 38.11 10.30 -0.60
C LEU A 10 36.66 10.55 -0.15
N LEU A 11 36.26 11.81 0.00
CA LEU A 11 34.90 12.15 0.43
C LEU A 11 33.86 11.70 -0.60
N ALA A 12 34.13 11.92 -1.89
CA ALA A 12 33.28 11.47 -2.99
C ALA A 12 33.19 9.94 -3.04
N GLY A 13 34.29 9.24 -2.80
CA GLY A 13 34.33 7.78 -2.73
C GLY A 13 33.44 7.21 -1.62
N VAL A 14 33.54 7.77 -0.41
CA VAL A 14 32.70 7.34 0.73
C VAL A 14 31.22 7.65 0.47
N LEU A 15 30.90 8.80 -0.14
CA LEU A 15 29.53 9.17 -0.51
C LEU A 15 28.92 8.18 -1.51
N LEU A 16 29.66 7.86 -2.57
CA LEU A 16 29.25 6.87 -3.57
C LEU A 16 29.02 5.49 -2.93
N LEU A 17 29.91 5.09 -2.01
CA LEU A 17 29.76 3.83 -1.28
C LEU A 17 28.47 3.82 -0.45
N GLY A 18 28.19 4.92 0.26
CA GLY A 18 26.97 5.09 1.04
C GLY A 18 25.70 5.05 0.18
N MET A 19 25.71 5.69 -0.99
CA MET A 19 24.59 5.62 -1.95
C MET A 19 24.36 4.21 -2.48
N LEU A 20 25.43 3.48 -2.83
CA LEU A 20 25.34 2.09 -3.28
C LEU A 20 24.76 1.18 -2.19
N LEU A 21 25.26 1.30 -0.96
CA LEU A 21 24.73 0.57 0.21
C LEU A 21 23.24 0.91 0.45
N GLY A 22 22.88 2.19 0.42
CA GLY A 22 21.49 2.63 0.56
C GLY A 22 20.58 2.08 -0.53
N ALA A 23 21.05 2.05 -1.79
CA ALA A 23 20.31 1.50 -2.92
C ALA A 23 20.11 -0.01 -2.78
N LEU A 24 21.13 -0.77 -2.36
CA LEU A 24 21.00 -2.22 -2.12
C LEU A 24 19.98 -2.53 -1.02
N VAL A 25 20.05 -1.81 0.11
CA VAL A 25 19.11 -2.00 1.23
C VAL A 25 17.68 -1.65 0.78
N SER A 26 17.50 -0.55 0.06
CA SER A 26 16.17 -0.14 -0.45
C SER A 26 15.60 -1.14 -1.47
N GLY A 27 16.47 -1.67 -2.35
CA GLY A 27 16.10 -2.68 -3.34
C GLY A 27 15.62 -3.98 -2.71
N THR A 28 16.34 -4.49 -1.70
CA THR A 28 15.95 -5.74 -1.02
C THR A 28 14.61 -5.63 -0.28
N ILE A 29 14.31 -4.48 0.34
CA ILE A 29 13.03 -4.25 1.02
C ILE A 29 11.87 -4.14 0.01
N SER A 30 12.09 -3.46 -1.12
CA SER A 30 11.08 -3.33 -2.17
C SER A 30 10.76 -4.67 -2.83
N ASN A 31 11.77 -5.51 -3.04
CA ASN A 31 11.60 -6.82 -3.67
C ASN A 31 10.78 -7.78 -2.79
N ARG A 32 10.95 -7.73 -1.46
CA ARG A 32 10.13 -8.52 -0.52
C ARG A 32 8.65 -8.14 -0.57
N ARG A 33 8.32 -6.87 -0.78
CA ARG A 33 6.90 -6.42 -0.85
C ARG A 33 6.23 -6.76 -2.17
N LEU A 34 6.98 -6.65 -3.27
CA LEU A 34 6.53 -7.16 -4.56
C LEU A 34 6.31 -8.67 -4.51
N ALA A 35 7.19 -9.40 -3.80
CA ALA A 35 6.98 -10.81 -3.54
C ALA A 35 5.68 -11.06 -2.75
N SER A 36 5.36 -10.28 -1.71
CA SER A 36 4.10 -10.43 -0.97
C SER A 36 2.85 -10.15 -1.81
N ILE A 37 2.89 -9.14 -2.69
CA ILE A 37 1.76 -8.84 -3.60
C ILE A 37 1.65 -9.90 -4.70
N ALA A 38 2.79 -10.41 -5.18
CA ALA A 38 2.82 -11.56 -6.06
C ALA A 38 2.28 -12.82 -5.36
N GLU A 39 2.58 -12.99 -4.07
CA GLU A 39 2.09 -14.09 -3.23
C GLU A 39 0.56 -14.00 -3.07
N LEU A 40 -0.02 -12.81 -2.96
CA LEU A 40 -1.48 -12.61 -3.01
C LEU A 40 -2.11 -12.96 -4.36
N ARG A 41 -1.33 -12.97 -5.44
CA ARG A 41 -1.75 -13.49 -6.75
C ARG A 41 -1.51 -15.00 -6.91
N THR A 42 -0.81 -15.63 -5.96
CA THR A 42 -0.70 -17.08 -5.91
C THR A 42 -1.86 -17.68 -5.12
N SER A 43 -2.20 -18.93 -5.46
CA SER A 43 -3.15 -19.77 -4.72
C SER A 43 -2.98 -19.66 -3.20
N ARG A 44 -1.71 -19.67 -2.74
CA ARG A 44 -1.35 -19.66 -1.32
C ARG A 44 -1.69 -18.36 -0.59
N GLY A 45 -1.43 -17.20 -1.20
CA GLY A 45 -1.75 -15.91 -0.57
C GLY A 45 -3.25 -15.63 -0.57
N MET A 46 -3.95 -16.04 -1.64
CA MET A 46 -5.41 -15.93 -1.71
C MET A 46 -6.08 -16.84 -0.68
N ALA A 47 -5.59 -18.08 -0.56
CA ALA A 47 -6.06 -19.02 0.47
C ALA A 47 -5.84 -18.46 1.88
N PHE A 48 -4.68 -17.87 2.16
CA PHE A 48 -4.40 -17.29 3.48
C PHE A 48 -5.38 -16.17 3.85
N VAL A 49 -5.62 -15.22 2.94
CA VAL A 49 -6.54 -14.09 3.20
C VAL A 49 -7.97 -14.57 3.39
N LEU A 50 -8.43 -15.48 2.53
CA LEU A 50 -9.77 -16.03 2.62
C LEU A 50 -9.95 -16.89 3.88
N GLU A 51 -8.95 -17.67 4.26
CA GLU A 51 -8.95 -18.48 5.48
C GLU A 51 -9.00 -17.60 6.75
N GLU A 52 -8.32 -16.44 6.74
CA GLU A 52 -8.36 -15.45 7.82
C GLU A 52 -9.75 -14.81 7.97
N VAL A 53 -10.46 -14.59 6.85
CA VAL A 53 -11.82 -14.02 6.84
C VAL A 53 -12.89 -15.06 7.19
N VAL A 54 -12.82 -16.24 6.58
CA VAL A 54 -13.84 -17.29 6.71
C VAL A 54 -13.74 -18.03 8.05
N GLN A 55 -12.53 -18.10 8.63
CA GLN A 55 -12.25 -18.77 9.92
C GLN A 55 -12.86 -20.18 9.99
N PRO A 56 -12.34 -21.16 9.21
CA PRO A 56 -12.90 -22.51 9.18
C PRO A 56 -12.92 -23.15 10.57
N ALA A 57 -14.07 -23.75 10.91
CA ALA A 57 -14.35 -24.24 12.26
C ALA A 57 -13.58 -25.52 12.63
N ASN A 58 -13.19 -26.31 11.63
CA ASN A 58 -12.42 -27.54 11.80
C ASN A 58 -11.39 -27.74 10.67
N GLU A 59 -10.52 -28.73 10.83
CA GLU A 59 -9.42 -28.99 9.91
C GLU A 59 -9.90 -29.59 8.57
N GLU A 60 -10.97 -30.40 8.59
CA GLU A 60 -11.58 -30.94 7.38
C GLU A 60 -12.15 -29.84 6.48
N GLN A 61 -12.87 -28.88 7.05
CA GLN A 61 -13.39 -27.71 6.33
C GLN A 61 -12.25 -26.84 5.79
N ARG A 62 -11.17 -26.67 6.55
CA ARG A 62 -9.98 -25.94 6.10
C ARG A 62 -9.33 -26.62 4.88
N ASN A 63 -9.20 -27.94 4.91
CA ASN A 63 -8.62 -28.70 3.81
C ASN A 63 -9.52 -28.68 2.56
N ALA A 64 -10.83 -28.85 2.73
CA ALA A 64 -11.79 -28.71 1.63
C ALA A 64 -11.74 -27.31 1.01
N PHE A 65 -11.66 -26.27 1.85
CA PHE A 65 -11.54 -24.89 1.39
C PHE A 65 -10.27 -24.64 0.59
N ARG A 66 -9.12 -25.14 1.08
CA ARG A 66 -7.84 -25.03 0.36
C ARG A 66 -7.87 -25.74 -0.98
N ALA A 67 -8.47 -26.93 -1.06
CA ALA A 67 -8.58 -27.67 -2.31
C ALA A 67 -9.35 -26.87 -3.38
N VAL A 68 -10.47 -26.25 -3.00
CA VAL A 68 -11.26 -25.40 -3.91
C VAL A 68 -10.46 -24.18 -4.40
N ILE A 69 -9.69 -23.54 -3.52
CA ILE A 69 -8.86 -22.38 -3.91
C ILE A 69 -7.71 -22.80 -4.81
N GLU A 70 -7.06 -23.93 -4.52
CA GLU A 70 -5.98 -24.45 -5.36
C GLU A 70 -6.48 -24.84 -6.76
N GLU A 71 -7.67 -25.42 -6.85
CA GLU A 71 -8.33 -25.76 -8.12
C GLU A 71 -8.67 -24.50 -8.95
N THR A 72 -9.16 -23.45 -8.30
CA THR A 72 -9.60 -22.20 -8.99
C THR A 72 -8.48 -21.19 -9.20
N ALA A 73 -7.34 -21.33 -8.52
CA ALA A 73 -6.22 -20.41 -8.63
C ALA A 73 -5.70 -20.14 -10.06
N PRO A 74 -5.53 -21.13 -10.96
CA PRO A 74 -5.08 -20.85 -12.32
C PRO A 74 -6.06 -19.95 -13.08
N GLU A 75 -7.37 -20.16 -12.95
CA GLU A 75 -8.37 -19.31 -13.60
C GLU A 75 -8.32 -17.87 -13.09
N TYR A 76 -8.12 -17.69 -11.77
CA TYR A 76 -7.90 -16.37 -11.20
C TYR A 76 -6.63 -15.71 -11.72
N ALA A 77 -5.52 -16.45 -11.83
CA ALA A 77 -4.27 -15.94 -12.36
C ALA A 77 -4.45 -15.44 -13.81
N ASP A 78 -5.15 -16.20 -14.64
CA ASP A 78 -5.46 -15.83 -16.03
C ASP A 78 -6.32 -14.57 -16.11
N VAL A 79 -7.35 -14.46 -15.25
CA VAL A 79 -8.19 -13.26 -15.16
C VAL A 79 -7.36 -12.05 -14.77
N PHE A 80 -6.48 -12.17 -13.77
CA PHE A 80 -5.61 -11.08 -13.34
C PHE A 80 -4.60 -10.67 -14.41
N GLU A 81 -4.03 -11.62 -15.13
CA GLU A 81 -3.08 -11.34 -16.21
C GLU A 81 -3.76 -10.59 -17.35
N ARG A 82 -4.89 -11.11 -17.84
CA ARG A 82 -5.68 -10.49 -18.91
C ARG A 82 -6.16 -9.09 -18.52
N THR A 83 -6.81 -8.95 -17.37
CA THR A 83 -7.29 -7.64 -16.88
C THR A 83 -6.12 -6.68 -16.66
N GLY A 84 -4.99 -7.18 -16.17
CA GLY A 84 -3.78 -6.39 -15.99
C GLY A 84 -3.16 -5.92 -17.31
N ALA A 85 -3.24 -6.72 -18.37
CA ALA A 85 -2.82 -6.31 -19.72
C ALA A 85 -3.78 -5.25 -20.30
N GLU A 86 -5.09 -5.47 -20.18
CA GLU A 86 -6.12 -4.53 -20.64
C GLU A 86 -6.02 -3.16 -19.95
N LEU A 87 -5.85 -3.15 -18.62
CA LEU A 87 -5.66 -1.91 -17.85
C LEU A 87 -4.38 -1.16 -18.22
N ARG A 88 -3.31 -1.88 -18.58
CA ARG A 88 -2.07 -1.26 -19.08
C ARG A 88 -2.30 -0.62 -20.44
N ALA A 89 -2.90 -1.35 -21.37
CA ALA A 89 -3.22 -0.84 -22.70
C ALA A 89 -4.15 0.39 -22.64
N LEU A 90 -5.16 0.35 -21.77
CA LEU A 90 -6.06 1.48 -21.55
C LEU A 90 -5.30 2.71 -21.01
N ASN A 91 -4.43 2.52 -20.01
CA ASN A 91 -3.61 3.62 -19.50
C ASN A 91 -2.68 4.19 -20.57
N ASP A 92 -2.05 3.35 -21.38
CA ASP A 92 -1.16 3.80 -22.46
C ASP A 92 -1.93 4.61 -23.51
N SER A 93 -3.16 4.19 -23.84
CA SER A 93 -4.07 4.93 -24.73
C SER A 93 -4.46 6.30 -24.15
N VAL A 94 -4.82 6.35 -22.88
CA VAL A 94 -5.12 7.61 -22.18
C VAL A 94 -3.90 8.53 -22.19
N LEU A 95 -2.72 8.01 -21.88
CA LEU A 95 -1.48 8.78 -21.90
C LEU A 95 -1.17 9.32 -23.30
N ALA A 96 -1.34 8.51 -24.35
CA ALA A 96 -1.13 8.94 -25.72
C ALA A 96 -2.07 10.10 -26.12
N ARG A 97 -3.33 10.07 -25.67
CA ARG A 97 -4.32 11.13 -25.93
C ARG A 97 -4.06 12.41 -25.13
N VAL A 98 -3.59 12.28 -23.89
CA VAL A 98 -3.34 13.44 -23.01
C VAL A 98 -2.02 14.12 -23.36
N ARG A 99 -0.99 13.37 -23.77
CA ARG A 99 0.35 13.90 -24.04
C ARG A 99 0.41 15.15 -24.95
N PRO A 100 -0.31 15.24 -26.09
CA PRO A 100 -0.27 16.44 -26.92
C PRO A 100 -0.93 17.68 -26.28
N LEU A 101 -1.71 17.49 -25.21
CA LEU A 101 -2.35 18.59 -24.46
C LEU A 101 -1.45 19.13 -23.34
N LEU A 102 -0.31 18.48 -23.09
CA LEU A 102 0.59 18.83 -22.00
C LEU A 102 1.71 19.76 -22.49
N THR A 103 2.12 20.68 -21.63
CA THR A 103 3.37 21.41 -21.82
C THR A 103 4.57 20.48 -21.62
N GLN A 104 5.73 20.87 -22.15
CA GLN A 104 6.96 20.08 -22.00
C GLN A 104 7.31 19.81 -20.52
N GLU A 105 7.17 20.82 -19.65
CA GLU A 105 7.39 20.67 -18.21
C GLU A 105 6.41 19.68 -17.56
N GLN A 106 5.14 19.65 -18.01
CA GLN A 106 4.16 18.68 -17.53
C GLN A 106 4.48 17.25 -17.99
N VAL A 107 4.99 17.09 -19.21
CA VAL A 107 5.44 15.79 -19.73
C VAL A 107 6.59 15.25 -18.90
N GLU A 108 7.56 16.08 -18.55
CA GLU A 108 8.71 15.68 -17.72
C GLU A 108 8.28 15.28 -16.31
N ARG A 109 7.38 16.05 -15.68
CA ARG A 109 6.79 15.68 -14.38
C ARG A 109 6.03 14.36 -14.44
N LEU A 110 5.25 14.15 -15.51
CA LEU A 110 4.49 12.92 -15.72
C LEU A 110 5.41 11.71 -15.93
N GLN A 111 6.47 11.85 -16.74
CA GLN A 111 7.47 10.80 -16.93
C GLN A 111 8.19 10.47 -15.62
N GLY A 112 8.59 11.49 -14.84
CA GLY A 112 9.18 11.28 -13.53
C GLY A 112 8.28 10.47 -12.60
N TYR A 113 6.99 10.82 -12.54
CA TYR A 113 6.00 10.08 -11.78
C TYR A 113 5.84 8.63 -12.25
N LEU A 114 5.73 8.39 -13.56
CA LEU A 114 5.60 7.04 -14.13
C LEU A 114 6.84 6.19 -13.87
N THR A 115 8.05 6.76 -13.98
CA THR A 115 9.31 6.09 -13.65
C THR A 115 9.37 5.72 -12.17
N MET A 116 9.03 6.65 -11.27
CA MET A 116 8.97 6.36 -9.83
C MET A 116 7.96 5.27 -9.49
N ARG A 117 6.81 5.21 -10.19
CA ARG A 117 5.80 4.15 -10.02
C ARG A 117 6.32 2.80 -10.50
N ARG A 118 6.98 2.74 -11.67
CA ARG A 118 7.60 1.51 -12.21
C ARG A 118 8.71 0.98 -11.29
N GLU A 119 9.49 1.88 -10.70
CA GLU A 119 10.53 1.53 -9.73
C GLU A 119 9.98 1.20 -8.33
N GLY A 120 8.66 1.22 -8.12
CA GLY A 120 8.04 0.91 -6.83
C GLY A 120 8.30 1.95 -5.73
N ARG A 121 8.86 3.12 -6.07
CA ARG A 121 9.15 4.20 -5.11
C ARG A 121 7.90 4.93 -4.62
N PHE A 122 6.78 4.78 -5.31
CA PHE A 122 5.44 5.23 -4.91
C PHE A 122 4.62 4.09 -4.26
N GLY A 123 5.25 3.22 -3.47
CA GLY A 123 4.50 2.44 -2.49
C GLY A 123 3.74 3.39 -1.54
N PRO A 124 2.60 2.98 -0.93
CA PRO A 124 1.90 3.81 0.02
C PRO A 124 2.93 4.34 1.00
N ARG A 125 3.09 5.67 0.99
CA ARG A 125 3.86 6.38 1.99
C ARG A 125 3.21 5.91 3.28
N ASN A 126 3.86 5.00 3.99
CA ASN A 126 3.41 4.59 5.30
C ASN A 126 3.54 5.86 6.14
N GLU A 127 2.51 6.70 6.09
CA GLU A 127 2.07 7.62 7.14
C GLU A 127 1.61 6.79 8.36
N ARG A 128 2.36 5.74 8.68
CA ARG A 128 2.58 5.24 10.03
C ARG A 128 3.91 5.89 10.46
N GLY A 129 3.96 7.18 10.79
CA GLY A 129 2.90 7.82 11.55
C GLY A 129 2.54 6.89 12.71
N ASN A 130 3.53 6.49 13.50
CA ASN A 130 3.26 5.92 14.81
C ASN A 130 3.24 7.07 15.83
N PRO A 131 2.17 7.86 15.98
CA PRO A 131 1.97 8.66 17.19
C PRO A 131 1.40 7.80 18.33
N ARG A 132 1.45 6.46 18.25
CA ARG A 132 1.07 5.56 19.34
C ARG A 132 2.22 5.40 20.35
N LYS A 133 2.79 6.53 20.78
CA LYS A 133 3.02 6.76 22.21
C LYS A 133 1.86 7.60 22.70
N GLU A 134 0.72 6.93 22.71
CA GLU A 134 -0.51 7.30 23.39
C GLU A 134 -0.12 7.64 24.84
N ASN A 135 -0.07 8.94 25.15
CA ASN A 135 0.18 9.43 26.49
C ASN A 135 -1.08 9.12 27.33
N PRO A 136 -1.04 8.17 28.28
CA PRO A 136 -2.22 7.77 29.05
C PRO A 136 -2.73 8.88 29.97
N ASN A 137 -2.01 10.00 30.09
CA ASN A 137 -2.31 11.09 31.03
C ASN A 137 -3.19 12.21 30.44
N ARG A 138 -3.74 12.05 29.23
CA ARG A 138 -4.77 12.96 28.67
C ARG A 138 -6.21 12.53 28.97
N ARG A 139 -6.47 11.97 30.16
CA ARG A 139 -7.82 12.02 30.73
C ARG A 139 -8.03 13.39 31.37
N ARG A 140 -8.36 14.40 30.55
CA ARG A 140 -9.10 15.54 31.10
C ARG A 140 -10.53 15.05 31.36
N PRO A 141 -11.07 15.19 32.57
CA PRO A 141 -12.49 14.92 32.80
C PRO A 141 -13.28 15.88 31.90
N ARG A 142 -14.09 15.30 31.02
CA ARG A 142 -15.13 16.01 30.28
C ARG A 142 -16.05 16.59 31.34
N ARG A 143 -15.96 17.90 31.62
CA ARG A 143 -17.02 18.62 32.32
C ARG A 143 -18.29 18.41 31.51
N VAL A 144 -19.19 17.59 32.03
CA VAL A 144 -20.56 17.52 31.57
C VAL A 144 -21.17 18.87 31.95
N PRO A 145 -21.71 19.66 31.01
CA PRO A 145 -22.53 20.80 31.36
C PRO A 145 -23.77 20.28 32.08
N GLU A 146 -23.96 20.70 33.31
CA GLU A 146 -25.01 20.27 34.24
C GLU A 146 -26.39 20.87 33.91
N ASP A 147 -26.64 21.21 32.64
CA ASP A 147 -27.82 21.98 32.19
C ASP A 147 -28.69 21.24 31.15
N SER A 148 -28.60 19.92 31.04
CA SER A 148 -29.54 19.12 30.24
C SER A 148 -30.70 18.54 31.06
N ALA A 149 -31.15 19.28 32.08
CA ALA A 149 -32.49 19.11 32.62
C ALA A 149 -33.44 19.90 31.71
N LEU A 150 -34.15 19.19 30.84
CA LEU A 150 -35.53 19.45 30.36
C LEU A 150 -35.79 18.54 29.15
N VAL A 151 -36.14 17.27 29.44
CA VAL A 151 -36.86 16.43 28.49
C VAL A 151 -38.35 16.67 28.76
N PRO A 152 -39.11 17.29 27.84
CA PRO A 152 -40.55 17.36 27.97
C PRO A 152 -41.16 15.99 27.67
N ASP A 153 -41.91 15.53 28.66
CA ASP A 153 -42.72 14.32 28.71
C ASP A 153 -43.89 14.41 27.72
N SER A 154 -43.70 14.02 26.44
CA SER A 154 -44.83 13.97 25.49
C SER A 154 -44.56 13.21 24.19
N VAL A 155 -44.44 11.87 24.22
CA VAL A 155 -45.02 11.05 23.13
C VAL A 155 -45.47 9.70 23.69
N ARG A 156 -46.76 9.62 24.05
CA ARG A 156 -47.47 8.37 24.30
C ARG A 156 -48.09 7.93 22.96
N PRO A 157 -47.76 6.75 22.39
CA PRO A 157 -48.53 6.25 21.24
C PRO A 157 -49.88 5.70 21.72
N PRO A 158 -50.94 5.80 20.89
CA PRO A 158 -52.23 5.21 21.19
C PRO A 158 -52.17 3.69 21.04
N SER A 159 -52.76 3.00 22.00
CA SER A 159 -53.08 1.58 21.95
C SER A 159 -54.15 1.31 20.90
N SER A 160 -53.85 0.45 19.94
CA SER A 160 -54.81 -0.28 19.11
C SER A 160 -54.22 -1.62 18.75
#